data_AF-A0A6A7ZV86-F1
#
_entry.id   AF-A0A6A7ZV86-F1
#
_cell.length_a   1.000
_cell.length_b   1.000
_cell.length_c   1.000
_cell.angle_alpha   90.00
_cell.angle_beta   90.00
_cell.angle_gamma   90.00
#
_symmetry.space_group_name_H-M   'P 1'
#
loop_
_entity.id
_entity.type
_entity.pdbx_description
1 polymer ?
#
loop_
_entity_poly.entity_id
_entity_poly.type
_entity_poly.pdbx_seq_one_letter_code
_entity_poly.pdbx_strand_id
1 'polypeptide(L)'
;MVVNEIPWTIPLTARLSNGLERTFTSVYEALEFLENEWPLRKGERYERAVRTCRQALNRMTPAAVAREAFIAACLEAGMPLVMVAAQRKTRGSETKTALSA
;
A
#
# COMPACT_ATOMS: atom_id res chain seq x y z
N MET A 1 -12.47 14.64 6.26
CA MET A 1 -12.95 13.37 5.65
C MET A 1 -12.45 12.24 6.52
N VAL A 2 -13.34 11.33 6.93
CA VAL A 2 -12.95 10.17 7.76
C VAL A 2 -12.22 9.19 6.85
N VAL A 3 -10.94 8.99 7.09
CA VAL A 3 -10.14 8.03 6.31
C VAL A 3 -10.51 6.65 6.83
N ASN A 4 -11.14 5.81 6.00
CA ASN A 4 -11.43 4.43 6.40
C ASN A 4 -10.11 3.64 6.39
N GLU A 5 -9.46 3.53 7.52
CA GLU A 5 -8.27 2.67 7.65
C GLU A 5 -8.73 1.23 7.83
N ILE A 6 -8.70 0.46 6.74
CA ILE A 6 -8.94 -0.98 6.78
C ILE A 6 -7.58 -1.67 6.87
N PRO A 7 -7.15 -2.10 8.07
CA PRO A 7 -5.87 -2.75 8.24
C PRO A 7 -5.88 -4.13 7.59
N TRP A 8 -4.75 -4.52 7.03
CA TRP A 8 -4.50 -5.90 6.64
C TRP A 8 -4.01 -6.70 7.84
N THR A 9 -4.50 -7.94 7.95
CA THR A 9 -4.05 -8.88 8.99
C THR A 9 -2.55 -9.16 8.90
N ILE A 10 -2.01 -9.17 7.68
CA ILE A 10 -0.60 -9.36 7.39
C ILE A 10 -0.13 -8.19 6.53
N PRO A 11 0.82 -7.37 7.01
CA PRO A 11 1.35 -6.28 6.21
C PRO A 11 2.05 -6.81 4.95
N LEU A 12 2.05 -6.00 3.90
CA LEU A 12 2.72 -6.32 2.63
C LEU A 12 3.88 -5.38 2.42
N THR A 13 5.07 -5.90 2.13
CA THR A 13 6.21 -5.05 1.74
C THR A 13 6.45 -5.20 0.24
N ALA A 14 6.43 -4.09 -0.51
CA ALA A 14 6.77 -4.08 -1.93
C ALA A 14 8.13 -3.43 -2.13
N ARG A 15 8.96 -4.02 -3.01
CA ARG A 15 10.18 -3.35 -3.46
C ARG A 15 9.85 -2.47 -4.66
N LEU A 16 10.01 -1.17 -4.47
CA LEU A 16 9.79 -0.15 -5.48
C LEU A 16 10.89 -0.15 -6.54
N SER A 17 10.61 0.47 -7.68
CA SER A 17 11.57 0.63 -8.78
C SER A 17 12.79 1.47 -8.42
N ASN A 18 12.69 2.33 -7.40
CA ASN A 18 13.81 3.09 -6.85
C ASN A 18 14.71 2.27 -5.90
N GLY A 19 14.41 0.99 -5.69
CA GLY A 19 15.16 0.10 -4.80
C GLY A 19 14.73 0.17 -3.33
N LEU A 20 13.82 1.07 -2.95
CA LEU A 20 13.29 1.15 -1.59
C LEU A 20 12.22 0.09 -1.35
N GLU A 21 12.16 -0.40 -0.13
CA GLU A 21 11.10 -1.29 0.34
C GLU A 21 10.04 -0.46 1.09
N ARG A 22 8.77 -0.65 0.73
CA ARG A 22 7.63 0.04 1.37
C ARG A 22 6.68 -0.98 1.94
N THR A 23 6.38 -0.83 3.23
CA THR A 23 5.46 -1.70 3.95
C THR A 23 4.08 -1.05 4.06
N PHE A 24 3.10 -1.74 3.51
CA PHE A 24 1.68 -1.41 3.52
C PHE A 24 0.99 -2.20 4.62
N THR A 25 0.43 -1.51 5.59
CA THR A 25 -0.29 -2.09 6.72
C THR A 25 -1.80 -2.04 6.53
N SER A 26 -2.29 -1.21 5.60
CA SER A 26 -3.72 -1.00 5.35
C SER A 26 -4.05 -0.87 3.86
N VAL A 27 -5.31 -1.13 3.51
CA VAL A 27 -5.85 -0.93 2.15
C VAL A 27 -5.69 0.53 1.70
N TYR A 28 -5.83 1.48 2.61
CA TYR A 28 -5.69 2.90 2.32
C TYR A 28 -4.26 3.25 1.85
N GLU A 29 -3.23 2.84 2.60
CA GLU A 29 -1.82 3.04 2.21
C GLU A 29 -1.53 2.43 0.83
N ALA A 30 -2.10 1.26 0.55
CA ALA A 30 -1.95 0.61 -0.76
C ALA A 30 -2.65 1.37 -1.89
N LEU A 31 -3.85 1.91 -1.65
CA LEU A 31 -4.57 2.72 -2.64
C LEU A 31 -3.82 4.04 -2.92
N GLU A 32 -3.36 4.72 -1.87
CA GLU A 32 -2.59 5.95 -1.99
C GLU A 32 -1.32 5.73 -2.82
N PHE A 33 -0.64 4.61 -2.61
CA PHE A 33 0.52 4.21 -3.39
C PHE A 33 0.18 3.95 -4.85
N LEU A 34 -0.93 3.25 -5.14
CA LEU A 34 -1.42 3.04 -6.50
C LEU A 34 -1.75 4.37 -7.21
N GLU A 35 -2.26 5.37 -6.48
CA GLU A 35 -2.71 6.64 -7.05
C GLU A 35 -1.62 7.71 -7.17
N ASN A 36 -0.59 7.67 -6.32
CA ASN A 36 0.45 8.71 -6.28
C ASN A 36 1.82 8.22 -6.75
N GLU A 37 2.27 7.06 -6.27
CA GLU A 37 3.65 6.59 -6.43
C GLU A 37 3.80 5.52 -7.53
N TRP A 38 2.69 4.97 -8.04
CA TRP A 38 2.73 3.89 -9.02
C TRP A 38 3.30 4.34 -10.38
N PRO A 39 4.42 3.75 -10.84
CA PRO A 39 5.11 4.20 -12.06
C PRO A 39 4.47 3.66 -13.35
N LEU A 40 3.78 2.52 -13.28
CA LEU A 40 3.22 1.82 -14.45
C LEU A 40 1.69 1.90 -14.45
N ARG A 41 1.16 3.06 -14.83
CA ARG A 41 -0.30 3.37 -14.86
C ARG A 41 -1.08 2.63 -15.97
N LYS A 42 -0.52 1.58 -16.58
CA LYS A 42 -1.03 0.95 -17.82
C LYS A 42 -1.13 -0.57 -17.69
N GLY A 43 -1.88 -1.05 -16.71
CA GLY A 43 -2.09 -2.48 -16.47
C GLY A 43 -3.52 -2.80 -16.09
N GLU A 44 -4.10 -3.86 -16.65
CA GLU A 44 -5.46 -4.32 -16.31
C GLU A 44 -5.54 -4.69 -14.82
N ARG A 45 -4.48 -5.34 -14.29
CA ARG A 45 -4.41 -5.66 -12.86
C ARG A 45 -4.25 -4.42 -12.00
N TYR A 46 -3.57 -3.38 -12.47
CA TYR A 46 -3.49 -2.10 -11.75
C TYR A 46 -4.87 -1.47 -11.60
N GLU A 47 -5.64 -1.35 -12.68
CA GLU A 47 -6.99 -0.78 -12.62
C GLU A 47 -7.91 -1.61 -11.71
N ARG A 48 -7.79 -2.94 -11.81
CA ARG A 48 -8.54 -3.86 -10.95
C ARG A 48 -8.14 -3.70 -9.48
N ALA A 49 -6.86 -3.53 -9.17
CA ALA A 49 -6.39 -3.27 -7.81
C ALA A 49 -6.94 -1.96 -7.25
N VAL A 50 -6.88 -0.86 -8.00
CA VAL A 50 -7.45 0.43 -7.60
C VAL A 50 -8.95 0.32 -7.30
N ARG A 51 -9.72 -0.31 -8.21
CA ARG A 51 -11.16 -0.51 -8.01
C ARG A 51 -11.43 -1.37 -6.78
N THR A 52 -10.70 -2.47 -6.62
CA THR A 52 -10.90 -3.40 -5.50
C THR A 52 -10.54 -2.76 -4.16
N CYS A 53 -9.44 -2.01 -4.09
CA CYS A 53 -9.05 -1.27 -2.89
C CYS A 53 -10.10 -0.22 -2.51
N ARG A 54 -10.63 0.54 -3.49
CA ARG A 54 -11.74 1.49 -3.24
C ARG A 54 -13.00 0.77 -2.74
N GLN A 55 -13.37 -0.36 -3.33
CA GLN A 55 -14.52 -1.15 -2.87
C GLN A 55 -14.31 -1.67 -1.45
N ALA A 56 -13.08 -2.07 -1.11
CA ALA A 56 -12.76 -2.54 0.23
C ALA A 56 -12.92 -1.41 1.24
N LEU A 57 -12.42 -0.21 0.95
CA LEU A 57 -12.63 0.99 1.78
C LEU A 57 -14.11 1.32 2.01
N ASN A 58 -14.97 1.04 1.02
CA ASN A 58 -16.42 1.17 1.12
C ASN A 58 -17.10 -0.03 1.82
N ARG A 59 -16.34 -0.98 2.39
CA ARG A 59 -16.81 -2.23 3.01
C ARG A 59 -17.62 -3.12 2.05
N MET A 60 -17.46 -2.93 0.74
CA MET A 60 -18.13 -3.74 -0.29
C MET A 60 -17.35 -5.03 -0.61
N THR A 61 -16.04 -5.02 -0.40
CA THR A 61 -15.17 -6.19 -0.62
C THR A 61 -14.30 -6.43 0.61
N PRO A 62 -13.97 -7.70 0.92
CA PRO A 62 -13.10 -8.01 2.05
C PRO A 62 -11.67 -7.56 1.79
N ALA A 63 -10.97 -7.14 2.85
CA ALA A 63 -9.60 -6.64 2.77
C ALA A 63 -8.62 -7.65 2.17
N ALA A 64 -8.88 -8.96 2.36
CA ALA A 64 -8.11 -10.04 1.75
C ALA A 64 -8.16 -10.02 0.21
N VAL A 65 -9.30 -9.69 -0.39
CA VAL A 65 -9.44 -9.61 -1.85
C VAL A 65 -8.72 -8.37 -2.40
N ALA A 66 -8.77 -7.25 -1.68
CA ALA A 66 -7.97 -6.07 -2.03
C ALA A 66 -6.46 -6.36 -1.95
N ARG A 67 -6.04 -7.15 -0.95
CA ARG A 67 -4.66 -7.60 -0.79
C ARG A 67 -4.21 -8.45 -1.99
N GLU A 68 -5.00 -9.43 -2.40
CA GLU A 68 -4.69 -10.26 -3.57
C GLU A 68 -4.65 -9.45 -4.87
N ALA A 69 -5.57 -8.51 -5.04
CA ALA A 69 -5.58 -7.64 -6.21
C ALA A 69 -4.30 -6.77 -6.27
N PHE A 70 -3.85 -6.25 -5.13
CA PHE A 70 -2.60 -5.51 -5.02
C PHE A 70 -1.38 -6.39 -5.35
N ILE A 71 -1.34 -7.62 -4.84
CA ILE A 71 -0.29 -8.59 -5.16
C ILE A 71 -0.22 -8.85 -6.66
N ALA A 72 -1.36 -9.07 -7.30
CA ALA A 72 -1.43 -9.28 -8.75
C ALA A 72 -0.93 -8.07 -9.54
N ALA A 73 -1.25 -6.84 -9.11
CA ALA A 73 -0.74 -5.63 -9.74
C ALA A 73 0.78 -5.49 -9.61
N CYS A 74 1.34 -5.81 -8.44
CA CYS A 74 2.80 -5.78 -8.22
C CYS A 74 3.52 -6.80 -9.11
N LEU A 75 2.97 -8.01 -9.23
CA LEU A 75 3.52 -9.05 -10.12
C LEU A 75 3.50 -8.61 -11.59
N GLU A 76 2.41 -7.99 -12.06
CA GLU A 76 2.32 -7.47 -13.43
C GLU A 76 3.30 -6.33 -13.69
N ALA A 77 3.50 -5.44 -12.71
CA ALA A 77 4.44 -4.33 -12.82
C ALA A 77 5.91 -4.73 -12.65
N GLY A 78 6.21 -6.02 -12.43
CA GLY A 78 7.57 -6.49 -12.14
C GLY A 78 8.12 -5.98 -10.81
N MET A 79 7.24 -5.63 -9.88
CA MET A 79 7.59 -5.21 -8.52
C MET A 79 7.50 -6.42 -7.58
N PRO A 80 8.62 -7.06 -7.22
CA PRO A 80 8.58 -8.20 -6.32
C PRO A 80 8.07 -7.76 -4.95
N LEU A 81 7.10 -8.49 -4.45
CA LEU A 81 6.66 -8.36 -3.06
C LEU A 81 7.60 -9.15 -2.16
N VAL A 82 8.11 -8.46 -1.14
CA VAL A 82 8.90 -9.06 -0.08
C VAL A 82 7.92 -9.39 1.04
N MET A 83 7.68 -10.67 1.27
CA MET A 83 6.87 -11.12 2.41
C MET A 83 7.69 -10.95 3.68
N VAL A 84 7.68 -9.75 4.27
CA VAL A 84 8.28 -9.54 5.59
C VAL A 84 7.25 -9.89 6.64
N ALA A 85 7.52 -10.94 7.42
CA ALA A 85 6.73 -11.27 8.60
C ALA A 85 6.76 -10.08 9.57
N ALA A 86 5.66 -9.33 9.63
CA ALA A 86 5.36 -8.27 10.60
C ALA A 86 6.60 -7.47 11.09
N GLN A 87 7.18 -6.64 10.23
CA GLN A 87 8.12 -5.63 10.72
C GLN A 87 7.34 -4.61 11.57
N ARG A 88 7.55 -4.70 12.88
CA ARG A 88 7.18 -3.71 13.89
C ARG A 88 7.61 -2.33 13.35
N LYS A 89 6.64 -1.50 12.96
CA LYS A 89 6.84 -0.14 12.44
C LYS A 89 7.61 0.67 13.50
N THR A 90 8.94 0.72 13.44
CA THR A 90 9.73 1.73 14.15
C THR A 90 9.46 3.04 13.41
N ARG A 91 8.48 3.76 13.93
CA ARG A 91 8.03 5.08 13.46
C ARG A 91 9.18 6.08 13.65
N GLY A 92 10.14 6.08 12.72
CA GLY A 92 11.18 7.10 12.61
C GLY A 92 10.75 8.17 11.62
N SER A 93 9.76 9.00 11.98
CA SER A 93 9.61 10.34 11.40
C SER A 93 8.58 11.14 12.21
N GLU A 94 9.02 11.74 13.29
CA GLU A 94 8.44 12.99 13.78
C GLU A 94 9.42 14.11 13.44
N THR A 95 9.07 14.86 12.41
CA THR A 95 9.66 16.15 12.04
C THR A 95 9.18 17.27 12.97
N LYS A 96 9.96 18.38 13.01
CA LYS A 96 9.59 19.77 13.37
C LYS A 96 9.85 20.12 14.86
N THR A 97 10.48 21.22 15.33
CA THR A 97 11.07 22.44 14.75
C THR A 97 11.65 23.32 15.89
N ALA A 98 12.76 24.02 15.61
CA ALA A 98 13.20 25.35 16.08
C ALA A 98 13.44 25.69 17.58
N LEU A 99 14.67 26.18 17.80
CA LEU A 99 15.11 27.43 18.46
C LEU A 99 15.00 27.67 19.98
N SER A 100 16.14 28.16 20.49
CA SER A 100 16.39 29.17 21.54
C SER A 100 16.24 28.79 23.03
N ALA A 101 17.39 28.71 23.71
CA ALA A 101 17.76 29.56 24.84
C ALA A 101 19.30 29.57 25.00
#